data_AF-U9T5Q2-F1
#
_entry.id   AF-U9T5Q2-F1
#
_cell.length_a   1.000
_cell.length_b   1.000
_cell.length_c   1.000
_cell.angle_alpha   90.00
_cell.angle_beta   90.00
_cell.angle_gamma   90.00
#
_symmetry.space_group_name_H-M   'P 1'
#
loop_
_entity.id
_entity.type
_entity.pdbx_description
1 polymer ?
#
loop_
_entity_poly.entity_id
_entity_poly.type
_entity_poly.pdbx_seq_one_letter_code
_entity_poly.pdbx_strand_id
1 'polypeptide(L)'
;MKEESDDDDDDNVESMPQTKKKKILSPVYIIDLLFYLKASDDPDKLEVALKAAENLIREKSEFGMELDDHAVELARILIGLQNNFDLNRFEENRHAAMVALICGSPKIAVPYIIQQFFEKKYSLAEKYMILSVLSTGARELAGLQVKKNIEDKKELDTLSQEISKLNLIPLKTLKNDKVRRFSSKPLVESMRTTSVNRFNELAAKTFFFPLTTGFWNLARDRSRGNFMNDPTLVQRYVTTLGMIVQCSINTISLSQITREFWDLIFSLRFFDDPAVLSSLLFGISAILNVLSERELAESFGKELVESQQWVTTIFESKINEQVQSMAAWVLVKIKEIIKEYQVLLMGNLLPIT
;
A
#
# COMPACT_ATOMS: atom_id res chain seq x y z
N MET A 1 -55.78 58.45 -39.90
CA MET A 1 -56.99 58.08 -39.13
C MET A 1 -57.15 56.58 -39.27
N LYS A 2 -57.37 55.92 -38.13
CA LYS A 2 -57.70 54.50 -37.88
C LYS A 2 -56.54 53.53 -37.60
N GLU A 3 -56.68 52.94 -36.42
CA GLU A 3 -55.90 51.98 -35.65
C GLU A 3 -56.33 50.52 -35.94
N GLU A 4 -55.69 49.59 -35.21
CA GLU A 4 -56.08 48.20 -34.85
C GLU A 4 -55.89 47.10 -35.91
N SER A 5 -55.50 45.85 -35.59
CA SER A 5 -54.98 45.16 -34.39
C SER A 5 -54.68 43.69 -34.78
N ASP A 6 -53.82 43.02 -34.00
CA ASP A 6 -53.76 41.59 -33.62
C ASP A 6 -53.76 40.43 -34.64
N ASP A 7 -52.71 39.59 -34.55
CA ASP A 7 -52.88 38.16 -34.19
C ASP A 7 -51.53 37.59 -33.70
N ASP A 8 -51.43 37.40 -32.39
CA ASP A 8 -50.38 36.65 -31.70
C ASP A 8 -50.66 35.14 -31.81
N ASP A 9 -49.84 34.41 -32.58
CA ASP A 9 -49.83 32.95 -32.57
C ASP A 9 -49.13 32.44 -31.28
N ASP A 10 -49.96 32.12 -30.30
CA ASP A 10 -49.64 31.45 -29.03
C ASP A 10 -49.32 29.97 -29.28
N ASP A 11 -48.06 29.68 -29.67
CA ASP A 11 -47.49 28.33 -29.65
C ASP A 11 -47.26 27.89 -28.19
N ASN A 12 -48.35 27.52 -27.52
CA ASN A 12 -48.34 26.91 -26.21
C ASN A 12 -47.83 25.46 -26.30
N VAL A 13 -46.51 25.29 -26.42
CA VAL A 13 -45.82 24.02 -26.20
C VAL A 13 -45.89 23.69 -24.72
N GLU A 14 -46.95 22.98 -24.37
CA GLU A 14 -47.19 22.38 -23.06
C GLU A 14 -45.93 21.64 -22.58
N SER A 15 -45.22 22.27 -21.64
CA SER A 15 -44.00 21.72 -21.07
C SER A 15 -44.33 20.41 -20.36
N MET A 16 -43.88 19.29 -20.93
CA MET A 16 -44.08 17.98 -20.31
C MET A 16 -43.59 18.00 -18.86
N PRO A 17 -44.36 17.45 -17.90
CA PRO A 17 -43.94 17.40 -16.51
C PRO A 17 -42.66 16.57 -16.39
N GLN A 18 -41.55 17.22 -16.02
CA GLN A 18 -40.31 16.57 -15.60
C GLN A 18 -40.64 15.60 -14.45
N THR A 19 -40.73 14.31 -14.76
CA THR A 19 -40.93 13.28 -13.74
C THR A 19 -39.74 13.35 -12.79
N LYS A 20 -40.00 13.69 -11.52
CA LYS A 20 -38.98 13.74 -10.46
C LYS A 20 -38.24 12.39 -10.46
N LYS A 21 -36.97 12.38 -10.88
CA LYS A 21 -36.12 11.17 -10.83
C LYS A 21 -36.24 10.55 -9.43
N LYS A 22 -36.64 9.27 -9.38
CA LYS A 22 -36.81 8.53 -8.13
C LYS A 22 -35.46 8.48 -7.40
N LYS A 23 -35.40 9.03 -6.18
CA LYS A 23 -34.17 9.05 -5.38
C LYS A 23 -33.70 7.60 -5.12
N ILE A 24 -32.50 7.28 -5.58
CA ILE A 24 -31.86 6.00 -5.30
C ILE A 24 -31.38 6.01 -3.85
N LEU A 25 -31.77 4.99 -3.08
CA LEU A 25 -31.42 4.85 -1.68
C LEU A 25 -30.04 4.20 -1.55
N SER A 26 -29.30 4.52 -0.49
CA SER A 26 -28.03 3.86 -0.21
C SER A 26 -28.25 2.39 0.17
N PRO A 27 -27.39 1.46 -0.28
CA PRO A 27 -27.48 0.05 0.10
C PRO A 27 -27.27 -0.12 1.61
N VAL A 28 -28.03 -1.02 2.23
CA VAL A 28 -27.95 -1.32 3.68
C VAL A 28 -27.38 -2.71 3.92
N TYR A 29 -27.49 -3.60 2.94
CA TYR A 29 -26.96 -4.95 2.95
C TYR A 29 -25.87 -5.11 1.88
N ILE A 30 -24.92 -6.02 2.08
CA ILE A 30 -23.89 -6.38 1.10
C ILE A 30 -24.55 -6.92 -0.17
N ILE A 31 -25.67 -7.64 -0.04
CA ILE A 31 -26.43 -8.12 -1.20
C ILE A 31 -27.02 -6.96 -2.03
N ASP A 32 -27.47 -5.88 -1.38
CA ASP A 32 -27.95 -4.68 -2.08
C ASP A 32 -26.79 -3.98 -2.79
N LEU A 33 -25.64 -3.87 -2.12
CA LEU A 33 -24.43 -3.31 -2.69
C LEU A 33 -24.01 -4.08 -3.95
N LEU A 34 -24.00 -5.42 -3.88
CA LEU A 34 -23.75 -6.29 -5.03
C LEU A 34 -24.75 -6.06 -6.16
N PHE A 35 -26.04 -5.95 -5.84
CA PHE A 35 -27.08 -5.68 -6.83
C PHE A 35 -26.80 -4.37 -7.58
N TYR A 36 -26.39 -3.32 -6.86
CA TYR A 36 -26.15 -2.00 -7.46
C TYR A 36 -24.84 -1.98 -8.26
N LEU A 37 -23.78 -2.60 -7.75
CA LEU A 37 -22.49 -2.70 -8.47
C LEU A 37 -22.59 -3.50 -9.77
N LYS A 38 -23.53 -4.46 -9.85
CA LYS A 38 -23.80 -5.23 -11.07
C LYS A 38 -24.67 -4.49 -12.09
N ALA A 39 -25.34 -3.40 -11.71
CA ALA A 39 -26.18 -2.61 -12.59
C ALA A 39 -25.31 -1.75 -13.52
N SER A 40 -24.62 -2.41 -14.46
CA SER A 40 -23.65 -1.78 -15.38
C SER A 40 -24.27 -0.79 -16.37
N ASP A 41 -25.59 -0.73 -16.43
CA ASP A 41 -26.40 0.15 -17.27
C ASP A 41 -27.00 1.35 -16.51
N ASP A 42 -26.85 1.40 -15.18
CA ASP A 42 -27.42 2.43 -14.31
C ASP A 42 -26.32 3.21 -13.57
N PRO A 43 -25.82 4.33 -14.14
CA PRO A 43 -24.73 5.11 -13.54
C PRO A 43 -25.09 5.69 -12.17
N ASP A 44 -26.36 6.05 -11.95
CA ASP A 44 -26.83 6.62 -10.69
C ASP A 44 -26.76 5.56 -9.57
N LYS A 45 -27.14 4.30 -9.84
CA LYS A 45 -26.96 3.19 -8.89
C LYS A 45 -25.50 2.89 -8.61
N LEU A 46 -24.68 2.86 -9.66
CA LEU A 46 -23.26 2.55 -9.54
C LEU A 46 -22.52 3.59 -8.69
N GLU A 47 -22.82 4.87 -8.90
CA GLU A 47 -22.23 5.97 -8.12
C GLU A 47 -22.65 5.90 -6.64
N VAL A 48 -23.93 5.66 -6.37
CA VAL A 48 -24.44 5.51 -4.99
C VAL A 48 -23.80 4.32 -4.29
N ALA A 49 -23.64 3.19 -5.00
CA ALA A 49 -23.01 1.99 -4.46
C ALA A 49 -21.54 2.22 -4.12
N LEU A 50 -20.76 2.78 -5.04
CA LEU A 50 -19.33 3.03 -4.82
C LEU A 50 -19.09 4.00 -3.66
N LYS A 51 -19.90 5.06 -3.55
CA LYS A 51 -19.81 6.01 -2.43
C LYS A 51 -20.13 5.38 -1.08
N ALA A 52 -21.03 4.40 -1.03
CA ALA A 52 -21.44 3.73 0.19
C ALA A 52 -20.56 2.50 0.54
N ALA A 53 -19.87 1.93 -0.46
CA ALA A 53 -19.23 0.62 -0.35
C ALA A 53 -18.23 0.52 0.80
N GLU A 54 -17.30 1.46 0.93
CA GLU A 54 -16.29 1.42 1.99
C GLU A 54 -16.92 1.34 3.39
N ASN A 55 -17.79 2.30 3.71
CA ASN A 55 -18.42 2.38 5.03
C ASN A 55 -19.28 1.16 5.31
N LEU A 56 -20.11 0.75 4.35
CA LEU A 56 -20.98 -0.40 4.52
C LEU A 56 -20.18 -1.70 4.74
N ILE A 57 -19.10 -1.92 4.00
CA ILE A 57 -18.24 -3.09 4.18
C ILE A 57 -17.61 -3.09 5.58
N ARG A 58 -17.15 -1.94 6.06
CA ARG A 58 -16.58 -1.79 7.40
C ARG A 58 -17.61 -2.09 8.49
N GLU A 59 -18.80 -1.50 8.39
CA GLU A 59 -19.90 -1.75 9.34
C GLU A 59 -20.28 -3.24 9.38
N LYS A 60 -20.37 -3.89 8.22
CA LYS A 60 -20.72 -5.31 8.11
C LYS A 60 -19.59 -6.26 8.48
N SER A 61 -18.35 -5.78 8.56
CA SER A 61 -17.21 -6.60 9.03
C SER A 61 -17.25 -6.89 10.53
N GLU A 62 -17.97 -6.06 11.30
CA GLU A 62 -18.11 -6.23 12.74
C GLU A 62 -19.42 -6.95 13.13
N PHE A 63 -20.30 -7.22 12.16
CA PHE A 63 -21.66 -7.70 12.41
C PHE A 63 -22.08 -8.85 11.49
N GLY A 64 -22.26 -10.04 12.08
CA GLY A 64 -22.79 -11.22 11.39
C GLY A 64 -21.79 -11.85 10.41
N MET A 65 -22.31 -12.70 9.51
CA MET A 65 -21.54 -13.44 8.50
C MET A 65 -21.74 -12.89 7.08
N GLU A 66 -22.57 -11.86 6.93
CA GLU A 66 -23.02 -11.37 5.62
C GLU A 66 -21.86 -10.95 4.72
N LEU A 67 -20.86 -10.26 5.28
CA LEU A 67 -19.67 -9.87 4.52
C LEU A 67 -18.88 -11.10 4.05
N ASP A 68 -18.65 -12.07 4.94
CA ASP A 68 -17.89 -13.29 4.65
C ASP A 68 -18.57 -14.13 3.55
N ASP A 69 -19.90 -14.27 3.63
CA ASP A 69 -20.71 -15.03 2.66
C ASP A 69 -20.63 -14.45 1.24
N HIS A 70 -20.40 -13.13 1.13
CA HIS A 70 -20.38 -12.39 -0.13
C HIS A 70 -18.99 -11.86 -0.54
N ALA A 71 -17.95 -12.07 0.27
CA ALA A 71 -16.64 -11.46 0.09
C ALA A 71 -16.00 -11.79 -1.27
N VAL A 72 -16.08 -13.06 -1.70
CA VAL A 72 -15.52 -13.50 -3.00
C VAL A 72 -16.22 -12.84 -4.17
N GLU A 73 -17.55 -12.73 -4.12
CA GLU A 73 -18.33 -12.13 -5.19
C GLU A 73 -18.09 -10.62 -5.26
N LEU A 74 -18.03 -9.96 -4.10
CA LEU A 74 -17.73 -8.54 -4.01
C LEU A 74 -16.33 -8.23 -4.55
N ALA A 75 -15.32 -9.02 -4.19
CA ALA A 75 -13.97 -8.90 -4.73
C ALA A 75 -13.95 -9.07 -6.26
N ARG A 76 -14.67 -10.07 -6.79
CA ARG A 76 -14.75 -10.32 -8.24
C ARG A 76 -15.29 -9.11 -9.00
N ILE A 77 -16.37 -8.53 -8.50
CA ILE A 77 -17.02 -7.37 -9.13
C ILE A 77 -16.12 -6.14 -9.03
N LEU A 78 -15.59 -5.84 -7.84
CA LEU A 78 -14.75 -4.66 -7.64
C LEU A 78 -13.47 -4.70 -8.49
N ILE A 79 -12.83 -5.88 -8.67
CA ILE A 79 -11.66 -6.01 -9.55
C ILE A 79 -12.01 -5.69 -11.00
N GLY A 80 -13.13 -6.24 -11.50
CA GLY A 80 -13.50 -6.14 -12.92
C GLY A 80 -14.31 -4.89 -13.28
N LEU A 81 -14.68 -4.06 -12.31
CA LEU A 81 -15.51 -2.89 -12.52
C LEU A 81 -14.77 -1.85 -13.38
N GLN A 82 -15.40 -1.29 -14.39
CA GLN A 82 -14.79 -0.29 -15.29
C GLN A 82 -15.53 1.05 -15.19
N ASN A 83 -14.81 2.16 -15.39
CA ASN A 83 -15.38 3.50 -15.31
C ASN A 83 -16.02 3.94 -16.64
N ASN A 84 -17.05 3.23 -17.10
CA ASN A 84 -17.65 3.47 -18.42
C ASN A 84 -18.45 4.78 -18.51
N PHE A 85 -18.76 5.39 -17.36
CA PHE A 85 -19.61 6.60 -17.26
C PHE A 85 -18.86 7.81 -16.71
N ASP A 86 -17.53 7.76 -16.61
CA ASP A 86 -16.68 8.82 -16.07
C ASP A 86 -17.13 9.32 -14.68
N LEU A 87 -17.48 8.37 -13.80
CA LEU A 87 -17.97 8.68 -12.46
C LEU A 87 -16.88 9.37 -11.61
N ASN A 88 -17.30 10.37 -10.84
CA ASN A 88 -16.40 11.12 -9.97
C ASN A 88 -15.80 10.23 -8.88
N ARG A 89 -14.47 10.33 -8.69
CA ARG A 89 -13.70 9.58 -7.67
C ARG A 89 -13.91 8.07 -7.75
N PHE A 90 -14.27 7.55 -8.92
CA PHE A 90 -14.54 6.12 -9.14
C PHE A 90 -13.37 5.24 -8.67
N GLU A 91 -12.17 5.56 -9.11
CA GLU A 91 -10.95 4.83 -8.76
C GLU A 91 -10.66 4.85 -7.26
N GLU A 92 -10.84 6.01 -6.62
CA GLU A 92 -10.64 6.17 -5.17
C GLU A 92 -11.66 5.35 -4.38
N ASN A 93 -12.94 5.42 -4.75
CA ASN A 93 -14.01 4.70 -4.07
C ASN A 93 -13.88 3.18 -4.28
N ARG A 94 -13.53 2.75 -5.49
CA ARG A 94 -13.28 1.33 -5.81
C ARG A 94 -12.10 0.79 -5.01
N HIS A 95 -10.99 1.53 -4.95
CA HIS A 95 -9.82 1.17 -4.15
C HIS A 95 -10.16 1.10 -2.65
N ALA A 96 -10.84 2.11 -2.12
CA ALA A 96 -11.24 2.16 -0.71
C ALA A 96 -12.19 1.00 -0.33
N ALA A 97 -13.16 0.68 -1.19
CA ALA A 97 -14.04 -0.47 -1.01
C ALA A 97 -13.27 -1.81 -0.98
N MET A 98 -12.30 -1.98 -1.88
CA MET A 98 -11.45 -3.18 -1.89
C MET A 98 -10.55 -3.27 -0.65
N VAL A 99 -10.01 -2.15 -0.16
CA VAL A 99 -9.20 -2.11 1.07
C VAL A 99 -10.07 -2.47 2.28
N ALA A 100 -11.27 -1.89 2.37
CA ALA A 100 -12.24 -2.25 3.41
C ALA A 100 -12.59 -3.75 3.37
N LEU A 101 -12.77 -4.32 2.18
CA LEU A 101 -13.03 -5.75 2.02
C LEU A 101 -11.87 -6.62 2.49
N ILE A 102 -10.63 -6.27 2.14
CA ILE A 102 -9.43 -6.98 2.62
C ILE A 102 -9.32 -6.89 4.15
N CYS A 103 -9.63 -5.74 4.75
CA CYS A 103 -9.52 -5.57 6.20
C CYS A 103 -10.68 -6.20 6.98
N GLY A 104 -11.86 -6.25 6.36
CA GLY A 104 -13.07 -6.83 6.94
C GLY A 104 -13.11 -8.35 6.85
N SER A 105 -12.73 -8.94 5.72
CA SER A 105 -12.72 -10.40 5.50
C SER A 105 -11.38 -10.89 4.91
N PRO A 106 -10.25 -10.72 5.63
CA PRO A 106 -8.93 -11.01 5.09
C PRO A 106 -8.74 -12.47 4.71
N LYS A 107 -9.29 -13.41 5.49
CA LYS A 107 -9.09 -14.86 5.27
C LYS A 107 -9.81 -15.38 4.03
N ILE A 108 -10.81 -14.66 3.52
CA ILE A 108 -11.61 -15.07 2.35
C ILE A 108 -11.25 -14.21 1.13
N ALA A 109 -11.25 -12.88 1.29
CA ALA A 109 -11.04 -11.96 0.18
C ALA A 109 -9.59 -12.00 -0.34
N VAL A 110 -8.59 -12.00 0.54
CA VAL A 110 -7.17 -11.88 0.13
C VAL A 110 -6.70 -13.08 -0.69
N PRO A 111 -6.95 -14.35 -0.30
CA PRO A 111 -6.55 -15.49 -1.14
C PRO A 111 -7.19 -15.44 -2.53
N TYR A 112 -8.46 -15.04 -2.62
CA TYR A 112 -9.15 -14.89 -3.90
C TYR A 112 -8.53 -13.78 -4.77
N ILE A 113 -8.27 -12.61 -4.18
CA ILE A 113 -7.66 -11.46 -4.86
C ILE A 113 -6.25 -11.81 -5.37
N ILE A 114 -5.43 -12.48 -4.55
CA ILE A 114 -4.10 -12.95 -4.95
C ILE A 114 -4.20 -13.97 -6.09
N GLN A 115 -5.16 -14.90 -6.03
CA GLN A 115 -5.39 -15.83 -7.13
C GLN A 115 -5.72 -15.07 -8.42
N GLN A 116 -6.60 -14.06 -8.35
CA GLN A 116 -6.98 -13.26 -9.52
C GLN A 116 -5.78 -12.50 -10.11
N PHE A 117 -4.83 -12.01 -9.31
CA PHE A 117 -3.62 -11.34 -9.82
C PHE A 117 -2.83 -12.21 -10.83
N PHE A 118 -2.74 -13.51 -10.56
CA PHE A 118 -2.00 -14.45 -11.39
C PHE A 118 -2.78 -14.96 -12.61
N GLU A 119 -4.05 -14.59 -12.75
CA GLU A 119 -4.83 -14.90 -13.95
C GLU A 119 -4.40 -14.06 -15.16
N LYS A 120 -4.48 -14.64 -16.35
CA LYS A 120 -4.08 -13.97 -17.61
C LYS A 120 -5.12 -12.96 -18.11
N LYS A 121 -6.38 -13.10 -17.68
CA LYS A 121 -7.52 -12.33 -18.18
C LYS A 121 -7.50 -10.85 -17.76
N TYR A 122 -6.73 -10.50 -16.73
CA TYR A 122 -6.67 -9.14 -16.20
C TYR A 122 -5.59 -8.30 -16.87
N SER A 123 -5.96 -7.06 -17.15
CA SER A 123 -5.09 -5.99 -17.65
C SER A 123 -4.02 -5.58 -16.63
N LEU A 124 -3.03 -4.82 -17.11
CA LEU A 124 -1.98 -4.26 -16.26
C LEU A 124 -2.55 -3.33 -15.17
N ALA A 125 -3.55 -2.52 -15.53
CA ALA A 125 -4.21 -1.60 -14.60
C ALA A 125 -4.91 -2.34 -13.45
N GLU A 126 -5.63 -3.42 -13.77
CA GLU A 126 -6.28 -4.26 -12.74
C GLU A 126 -5.25 -4.95 -11.85
N LYS A 127 -4.14 -5.44 -12.42
CA LYS A 127 -3.04 -6.02 -11.64
C LYS A 127 -2.38 -5.00 -10.71
N TYR A 128 -2.21 -3.75 -11.15
CA TYR A 128 -1.72 -2.66 -10.30
C TYR A 128 -2.67 -2.32 -9.17
N MET A 129 -3.97 -2.27 -9.46
CA MET A 129 -4.97 -2.07 -8.42
C MET A 129 -4.91 -3.19 -7.37
N ILE A 130 -4.85 -4.46 -7.79
CA ILE A 130 -4.75 -5.59 -6.87
C ILE A 130 -3.52 -5.45 -5.95
N LEU A 131 -2.33 -5.19 -6.49
CA LEU A 131 -1.11 -5.01 -5.70
C LEU A 131 -1.19 -3.79 -4.75
N SER A 132 -1.79 -2.70 -5.22
CA SER A 132 -2.01 -1.48 -4.43
C SER A 132 -2.97 -1.72 -3.25
N VAL A 133 -4.06 -2.44 -3.47
CA VAL A 133 -5.02 -2.79 -2.41
C VAL A 133 -4.38 -3.76 -1.41
N LEU A 134 -3.62 -4.76 -1.87
CA LEU A 134 -2.92 -5.69 -0.98
C LEU A 134 -1.92 -4.98 -0.06
N SER A 135 -1.09 -4.09 -0.60
CA SER A 135 -0.15 -3.30 0.21
C SER A 135 -0.85 -2.33 1.16
N THR A 136 -1.90 -1.65 0.71
CA THR A 136 -2.66 -0.70 1.56
C THR A 136 -3.40 -1.43 2.68
N GLY A 137 -4.07 -2.54 2.37
CA GLY A 137 -4.77 -3.37 3.34
C GLY A 137 -3.82 -4.02 4.36
N ALA A 138 -2.63 -4.47 3.93
CA ALA A 138 -1.60 -4.97 4.85
C ALA A 138 -1.17 -3.89 5.86
N ARG A 139 -0.94 -2.66 5.39
CA ARG A 139 -0.59 -1.51 6.24
C ARG A 139 -1.72 -1.14 7.20
N GLU A 140 -2.96 -1.19 6.73
CA GLU A 140 -4.13 -0.94 7.56
C GLU A 140 -4.23 -1.95 8.70
N LEU A 141 -4.15 -3.24 8.38
CA LEU A 141 -4.18 -4.34 9.34
C LEU A 141 -3.00 -4.28 10.33
N ALA A 142 -1.85 -3.76 9.89
CA ALA A 142 -0.69 -3.51 10.75
C ALA A 142 -0.80 -2.25 11.60
N GLY A 143 -1.85 -1.45 11.45
CA GLY A 143 -2.02 -0.18 12.14
C GLY A 143 -1.07 0.93 11.65
N LEU A 144 -0.42 0.74 10.50
CA LEU A 144 0.57 1.65 9.91
C LEU A 144 -0.05 2.70 8.98
N GLN A 145 -1.27 3.11 9.28
CA GLN A 145 -1.99 4.06 8.45
C GLN A 145 -1.30 5.42 8.48
N VAL A 146 -1.11 6.00 7.30
CA VAL A 146 -0.89 7.45 7.20
C VAL A 146 -2.24 8.06 7.55
N LYS A 147 -2.41 8.48 8.81
CA LYS A 147 -3.53 9.35 9.16
C LYS A 147 -3.48 10.50 8.15
N LYS A 148 -4.52 10.66 7.33
CA LYS A 148 -4.74 11.90 6.59
C LYS A 148 -5.11 12.96 7.63
N ASN A 149 -4.17 13.35 8.47
CA ASN A 149 -4.32 14.53 9.30
C ASN A 149 -4.32 15.71 8.34
N ILE A 150 -5.51 16.16 7.99
CA ILE A 150 -5.75 17.43 7.29
C ILE A 150 -5.21 18.61 8.14
N GLU A 151 -4.92 18.37 9.42
CA GLU A 151 -4.33 19.31 10.39
C GLU A 151 -2.81 19.50 10.23
N ASP A 152 -2.04 18.45 9.91
CA ASP A 152 -0.57 18.53 9.81
C ASP A 152 -0.10 19.44 8.66
N LYS A 153 -0.90 19.55 7.58
CA LYS A 153 -0.62 20.47 6.47
C LYS A 153 -0.69 21.93 6.90
N LYS A 154 -1.64 22.28 7.78
CA LYS A 154 -1.78 23.64 8.31
C LYS A 154 -0.65 24.00 9.26
N GLU A 155 -0.18 23.05 10.08
CA GLU A 155 0.98 23.25 10.96
C GLU A 155 2.29 23.40 10.17
N LEU A 156 2.51 22.59 9.13
CA LEU A 156 3.68 22.72 8.26
C LEU A 156 3.71 24.03 7.47
N ASP A 157 2.54 24.51 7.01
CA ASP A 157 2.41 25.80 6.32
C ASP A 157 2.60 26.99 7.28
N THR A 158 2.11 26.90 8.53
CA THR A 158 2.33 27.94 9.54
C THR A 158 3.78 27.98 10.02
N LEU A 159 4.42 26.83 10.23
CA LEU A 159 5.84 26.74 10.56
C LEU A 159 6.73 27.28 9.42
N SER A 160 6.38 27.00 8.17
CA SER A 160 7.09 27.54 6.99
C SER A 160 6.94 29.06 6.88
N GLN A 161 5.78 29.61 7.25
CA GLN A 161 5.54 31.06 7.32
C GLN A 161 6.24 31.74 8.52
N GLU A 162 6.47 31.02 9.62
CA GLU A 162 7.23 31.54 10.76
C GLU A 162 8.75 31.50 10.52
N ILE A 163 9.26 30.44 9.88
CA ILE A 163 10.68 30.31 9.53
C ILE A 163 11.10 31.38 8.51
N SER A 164 10.24 31.70 7.54
CA SER A 164 10.49 32.76 6.55
C SER A 164 10.46 34.18 7.14
N LYS A 165 9.86 34.39 8.32
CA LYS A 165 9.92 35.66 9.07
C LYS A 165 11.19 35.79 9.90
N LEU A 166 11.86 34.69 10.22
CA LEU A 166 13.10 34.67 10.97
C LEU A 166 14.28 34.83 10.00
N ASN A 167 14.54 36.06 9.56
CA ASN A 167 15.79 36.45 8.90
C ASN A 167 16.98 36.15 9.84
N LEU A 168 17.53 34.94 9.74
CA LEU A 168 18.63 34.49 10.59
C LEU A 168 19.97 35.04 10.07
N ILE A 169 20.42 36.12 10.71
CA ILE A 169 21.82 36.54 10.76
C ILE A 169 22.62 35.46 11.54
N PRO A 170 23.89 35.15 11.21
CA PRO A 170 24.65 34.13 11.94
C PRO A 170 25.06 34.68 13.32
N LEU A 171 24.47 34.15 14.40
CA LEU A 171 24.81 34.54 15.76
C LEU A 171 26.01 33.75 16.28
N LYS A 172 27.12 34.48 16.44
CA LYS A 172 28.22 34.17 17.35
C LYS A 172 27.69 34.07 18.80
N THR A 173 28.12 33.01 19.49
CA THR A 173 28.32 32.90 20.95
C THR A 173 27.50 33.80 21.88
N LEU A 174 26.54 33.24 22.61
CA LEU A 174 26.21 33.69 23.97
C LEU A 174 25.82 32.51 24.88
N LYS A 175 26.28 32.65 26.12
CA LYS A 175 26.31 31.71 27.24
C LYS A 175 24.93 31.43 27.85
N ASN A 176 24.85 30.25 28.47
CA ASN A 176 24.04 29.87 29.62
C ASN A 176 22.71 30.61 29.83
N ASP A 177 21.62 29.98 29.40
CA ASP A 177 20.36 30.13 30.11
C ASP A 177 19.68 28.77 30.30
N LYS A 178 19.12 28.57 31.50
CA LYS A 178 18.53 27.30 31.94
C LYS A 178 17.24 27.02 31.16
N VAL A 179 17.34 26.29 30.06
CA VAL A 179 16.16 25.83 29.31
C VAL A 179 15.45 24.74 30.11
N ARG A 180 14.28 25.08 30.67
CA ARG A 180 13.31 24.07 31.15
C ARG A 180 12.86 23.25 29.95
N ARG A 181 13.34 22.01 29.90
CA ARG A 181 13.01 21.01 28.88
C ARG A 181 11.57 20.55 29.12
N PHE A 182 10.59 21.19 28.49
CA PHE A 182 9.23 20.64 28.42
C PHE A 182 9.31 19.35 27.62
N SER A 183 9.13 18.20 28.28
CA SER A 183 9.19 16.91 27.59
C SER A 183 7.97 16.76 26.70
N SER A 184 8.19 16.62 25.40
CA SER A 184 7.19 16.26 24.38
C SER A 184 6.66 14.82 24.50
N LYS A 185 7.06 14.08 25.55
CA LYS A 185 6.64 12.70 25.80
C LYS A 185 5.12 12.51 25.77
N PRO A 186 4.27 13.37 26.36
CA PRO A 186 2.81 13.15 26.37
C PRO A 186 2.18 13.23 24.98
N LEU A 187 2.72 14.09 24.09
CA LEU A 187 2.23 14.28 22.72
C LEU A 187 2.64 13.12 21.80
N VAL A 188 3.83 12.57 22.02
CA VAL A 188 4.33 11.38 21.31
C VAL A 188 3.59 10.12 21.77
N GLU A 189 3.19 10.04 23.04
CA GLU A 189 2.40 8.94 23.59
C GLU A 189 0.93 8.99 23.15
N SER A 190 0.31 10.18 23.07
CA SER A 190 -1.07 10.31 22.55
C SER A 190 -1.18 10.02 21.05
N MET A 191 -0.09 10.14 20.30
CA MET A 191 -0.03 9.74 18.89
C MET A 191 0.16 8.22 18.68
N ARG A 192 0.68 7.51 19.69
CA ARG A 192 0.78 6.05 19.69
C ARG A 192 -0.53 5.43 20.15
N THR A 193 -1.52 5.41 19.26
CA THR A 193 -2.59 4.42 19.40
C THR A 193 -1.93 3.05 19.32
N THR A 194 -1.90 2.29 20.41
CA THR A 194 -1.48 0.89 20.40
C THR A 194 -2.54 0.07 19.68
N SER A 195 -2.67 0.26 18.36
CA SER A 195 -3.47 -0.62 17.53
C SER A 195 -2.77 -1.98 17.53
N VAL A 196 -3.50 -3.01 17.95
CA VAL A 196 -3.02 -4.39 17.87
C VAL A 196 -2.75 -4.68 16.39
N ASN A 197 -1.55 -5.15 16.07
CA ASN A 197 -1.18 -5.53 14.72
C ASN A 197 -1.97 -6.79 14.30
N ARG A 198 -3.17 -6.60 13.75
CA ARG A 198 -4.05 -7.66 13.22
C ARG A 198 -3.40 -8.39 12.04
N PHE A 199 -2.43 -7.77 11.40
CA PHE A 199 -1.67 -8.38 10.31
C PHE A 199 -0.80 -9.55 10.79
N ASN A 200 -0.44 -9.61 12.08
CA ASN A 200 0.51 -10.60 12.58
C ASN A 200 0.11 -12.06 12.28
N GLU A 201 -1.17 -12.39 12.46
CA GLU A 201 -1.68 -13.74 12.20
C GLU A 201 -1.89 -14.05 10.71
N LEU A 202 -1.94 -13.00 9.87
CA LEU A 202 -2.31 -13.07 8.46
C LEU A 202 -1.08 -12.98 7.53
N ALA A 203 0.01 -12.37 8.01
CA ALA A 203 1.18 -12.01 7.23
C ALA A 203 1.71 -13.15 6.35
N ALA A 204 2.00 -14.29 6.96
CA ALA A 204 2.55 -15.45 6.28
C ALA A 204 1.53 -16.17 5.37
N LYS A 205 0.48 -16.74 5.98
CA LYS A 205 -0.42 -17.69 5.30
C LYS A 205 -1.41 -17.02 4.35
N THR A 206 -1.83 -15.79 4.63
CA THR A 206 -2.89 -15.12 3.88
C THR A 206 -2.31 -14.19 2.82
N PHE A 207 -1.23 -13.48 3.12
CA PHE A 207 -0.64 -12.49 2.21
C PHE A 207 0.62 -13.01 1.51
N PHE A 208 1.66 -13.28 2.27
CA PHE A 208 3.01 -13.38 1.73
C PHE A 208 3.24 -14.68 0.94
N PHE A 209 2.99 -15.85 1.54
CA PHE A 209 3.26 -17.13 0.87
C PHE A 209 2.38 -17.42 -0.34
N PRO A 210 1.08 -17.05 -0.39
CA PRO A 210 0.29 -17.18 -1.62
C PRO A 210 0.88 -16.36 -2.79
N LEU A 211 1.39 -15.15 -2.52
CA LEU A 211 2.07 -14.33 -3.52
C LEU A 211 3.36 -15.03 -3.99
N THR A 212 4.27 -15.39 -3.09
CA THR A 212 5.55 -16.02 -3.49
C THR A 212 5.34 -17.36 -4.19
N THR A 213 4.39 -18.18 -3.73
CA THR A 213 4.04 -19.45 -4.38
C THR A 213 3.52 -19.22 -5.81
N GLY A 214 2.64 -18.24 -6.02
CA GLY A 214 2.16 -17.89 -7.35
C GLY A 214 3.29 -17.40 -8.27
N PHE A 215 4.22 -16.60 -7.75
CA PHE A 215 5.43 -16.19 -8.46
C PHE A 215 6.25 -17.39 -8.93
N TRP A 216 6.58 -18.33 -8.03
CA TRP A 216 7.40 -19.49 -8.36
C TRP A 216 6.70 -20.45 -9.33
N ASN A 217 5.38 -20.61 -9.21
CA ASN A 217 4.60 -21.43 -10.13
C ASN A 217 4.64 -20.84 -11.55
N LEU A 218 4.52 -19.53 -11.70
CA LEU A 218 4.64 -18.87 -13.00
C LEU A 218 6.07 -18.85 -13.54
N ALA A 219 7.08 -18.68 -12.67
CA ALA A 219 8.48 -18.72 -13.06
C ALA A 219 8.86 -20.06 -13.70
N ARG A 220 8.29 -21.16 -13.18
CA ARG A 220 8.54 -22.52 -13.69
C ARG A 220 7.78 -22.80 -14.99
N ASP A 221 6.60 -22.20 -15.17
CA ASP A 221 5.77 -22.41 -16.34
C ASP A 221 6.22 -21.52 -17.52
N ARG A 222 7.18 -22.02 -18.31
CA ARG A 222 7.69 -21.34 -19.51
C ARG A 222 6.65 -21.15 -20.63
N SER A 223 5.49 -21.81 -20.54
CA SER A 223 4.43 -21.73 -21.56
C SER A 223 3.45 -20.58 -21.30
N ARG A 224 3.37 -20.10 -20.06
CA ARG A 224 2.55 -18.95 -19.70
C ARG A 224 3.40 -17.70 -19.87
N GLY A 225 3.05 -16.86 -20.86
CA GLY A 225 3.52 -15.47 -20.90
C GLY A 225 3.40 -14.88 -19.50
N ASN A 226 4.55 -14.47 -18.96
CA ASN A 226 4.71 -14.21 -17.54
C ASN A 226 4.72 -12.71 -17.30
N PHE A 227 4.12 -12.26 -16.19
CA PHE A 227 4.22 -10.86 -15.77
C PHE A 227 5.68 -10.44 -15.52
N MET A 228 6.58 -11.41 -15.33
CA MET A 228 8.03 -11.19 -15.29
C MET A 228 8.60 -10.54 -16.56
N ASN A 229 7.88 -10.59 -17.68
CA ASN A 229 8.30 -9.92 -18.91
C ASN A 229 8.00 -8.42 -18.90
N ASP A 230 7.21 -7.93 -17.95
CA ASP A 230 6.88 -6.52 -17.79
C ASP A 230 7.65 -5.95 -16.58
N PRO A 231 8.73 -5.18 -16.80
CA PRO A 231 9.54 -4.61 -15.72
C PRO A 231 8.73 -3.75 -14.75
N THR A 232 7.73 -3.02 -15.26
CA THR A 232 6.91 -2.12 -14.44
C THR A 232 6.01 -2.91 -13.48
N LEU A 233 5.51 -4.06 -13.94
CA LEU A 233 4.75 -4.98 -13.09
C LEU A 233 5.62 -5.73 -12.08
N VAL A 234 6.81 -6.15 -12.49
CA VAL A 234 7.80 -6.74 -11.55
C VAL A 234 8.17 -5.75 -10.46
N GLN A 235 8.46 -4.49 -10.81
CA GLN A 235 8.77 -3.44 -9.85
C GLN A 235 7.66 -3.28 -8.80
N ARG A 236 6.39 -3.17 -9.26
CA ARG A 236 5.23 -3.02 -8.36
C ARG A 236 5.04 -4.24 -7.48
N TYR A 237 5.24 -5.43 -8.03
CA TYR A 237 5.12 -6.69 -7.32
C TYR A 237 6.15 -6.81 -6.18
N VAL A 238 7.43 -6.58 -6.48
CA VAL A 238 8.51 -6.61 -5.47
C VAL A 238 8.31 -5.54 -4.41
N THR A 239 7.92 -4.33 -4.80
CA THR A 239 7.63 -3.23 -3.86
C THR A 239 6.48 -3.60 -2.90
N THR A 240 5.43 -4.25 -3.42
CA THR A 240 4.29 -4.72 -2.62
C THR A 240 4.72 -5.77 -1.59
N LEU A 241 5.55 -6.73 -2.00
CA LEU A 241 6.13 -7.72 -1.08
C LEU A 241 6.99 -7.04 0.00
N GLY A 242 7.83 -6.08 -0.37
CA GLY A 242 8.63 -5.32 0.60
C GLY A 242 7.78 -4.56 1.62
N MET A 243 6.65 -3.96 1.19
CA MET A 243 5.69 -3.33 2.11
C MET A 243 5.02 -4.34 3.03
N ILE A 244 4.67 -5.52 2.53
CA ILE A 244 4.11 -6.62 3.35
C ILE A 244 5.14 -7.08 4.40
N VAL A 245 6.42 -7.20 4.04
CA VAL A 245 7.50 -7.53 4.97
C VAL A 245 7.62 -6.46 6.06
N GLN A 246 7.56 -5.17 5.71
CA GLN A 246 7.52 -4.07 6.68
C GLN A 246 6.31 -4.13 7.61
N CYS A 247 5.16 -4.60 7.14
CA CYS A 247 3.98 -4.81 7.99
C CYS A 247 4.11 -6.04 8.91
N SER A 248 5.04 -6.95 8.61
CA SER A 248 5.23 -8.23 9.31
C SER A 248 6.17 -8.13 10.53
N ILE A 249 6.53 -6.91 10.97
CA ILE A 249 7.37 -6.69 12.15
C ILE A 249 6.75 -7.38 13.37
N ASN A 250 7.57 -8.11 14.13
CA ASN A 250 7.16 -8.89 15.31
C ASN A 250 6.22 -10.08 15.03
N THR A 251 6.13 -10.56 13.78
CA THR A 251 5.48 -11.84 13.47
C THR A 251 6.38 -13.03 13.83
N ILE A 252 5.77 -14.14 14.28
CA ILE A 252 6.50 -15.38 14.57
C ILE A 252 7.15 -15.96 13.29
N SER A 253 6.52 -15.75 12.13
CA SER A 253 7.00 -16.23 10.84
C SER A 253 7.94 -15.24 10.14
N LEU A 254 8.39 -14.18 10.81
CA LEU A 254 9.14 -13.11 10.17
C LEU A 254 10.41 -13.63 9.48
N SER A 255 11.21 -14.46 10.17
CA SER A 255 12.44 -15.03 9.61
C SER A 255 12.16 -15.94 8.40
N GLN A 256 11.01 -16.60 8.34
CA GLN A 256 10.62 -17.40 7.19
C GLN A 256 10.18 -16.51 6.02
N ILE A 257 9.40 -15.47 6.30
CA ILE A 257 8.95 -14.47 5.32
C ILE A 257 10.17 -13.78 4.68
N THR A 258 11.13 -13.33 5.49
CA THR A 258 12.32 -12.63 4.98
C THR A 258 13.22 -13.54 4.16
N ARG A 259 13.39 -14.80 4.54
CA ARG A 259 14.15 -15.79 3.76
C ARG A 259 13.57 -15.98 2.37
N GLU A 260 12.27 -16.27 2.30
CA GLU A 260 11.55 -16.45 1.04
C GLU A 260 11.56 -15.17 0.19
N PHE A 261 11.52 -13.98 0.83
CA PHE A 261 11.64 -12.72 0.10
C PHE A 261 13.04 -12.52 -0.48
N TRP A 262 14.08 -12.87 0.27
CA TRP A 262 15.47 -12.76 -0.16
C TRP A 262 15.75 -13.66 -1.37
N ASP A 263 15.27 -14.91 -1.32
CA ASP A 263 15.38 -15.86 -2.42
C ASP A 263 14.66 -15.35 -3.68
N LEU A 264 13.47 -14.75 -3.51
CA LEU A 264 12.74 -14.13 -4.61
C LEU A 264 13.51 -12.94 -5.19
N ILE A 265 14.07 -12.06 -4.36
CA ILE A 265 14.90 -10.91 -4.80
C ILE A 265 16.08 -11.41 -5.63
N PHE A 266 16.82 -12.41 -5.16
CA PHE A 266 17.97 -12.94 -5.87
C PHE A 266 17.60 -13.66 -7.16
N SER A 267 16.41 -14.25 -7.26
CA SER A 267 15.92 -14.81 -8.53
C SER A 267 15.72 -13.76 -9.63
N LEU A 268 15.49 -12.50 -9.23
CA LEU A 268 15.25 -11.35 -10.12
C LEU A 268 16.50 -10.50 -10.35
N ARG A 269 17.67 -10.90 -9.83
CA ARG A 269 18.90 -10.10 -9.91
C ARG A 269 19.45 -9.87 -11.33
N PHE A 270 18.94 -10.63 -12.30
CA PHE A 270 19.36 -10.57 -13.69
C PHE A 270 18.62 -9.51 -14.52
N PHE A 271 17.66 -8.81 -13.92
CA PHE A 271 16.99 -7.70 -14.58
C PHE A 271 17.88 -6.45 -14.55
N ASP A 272 18.14 -5.87 -15.72
CA ASP A 272 18.93 -4.64 -15.87
C ASP A 272 18.07 -3.36 -15.80
N ASP A 273 16.74 -3.50 -15.75
CA ASP A 273 15.83 -2.37 -15.70
C ASP A 273 16.02 -1.56 -14.39
N PRO A 274 16.29 -0.24 -14.45
CA PRO A 274 16.58 0.56 -13.27
C PRO A 274 15.42 0.61 -12.26
N ALA A 275 14.18 0.50 -12.75
CA ALA A 275 12.99 0.54 -11.90
C ALA A 275 12.86 -0.78 -11.11
N VAL A 276 13.11 -1.91 -11.77
CA VAL A 276 13.21 -3.22 -11.11
C VAL A 276 14.35 -3.23 -10.09
N LEU A 277 15.55 -2.81 -10.46
CA LEU A 277 16.69 -2.73 -9.54
C LEU A 277 16.39 -1.89 -8.30
N SER A 278 15.73 -0.73 -8.48
CA SER A 278 15.28 0.10 -7.36
C SER A 278 14.33 -0.65 -6.42
N SER A 279 13.38 -1.43 -6.96
CA SER A 279 12.47 -2.24 -6.13
C SER A 279 13.18 -3.39 -5.40
N LEU A 280 14.20 -4.01 -6.01
CA LEU A 280 14.98 -5.06 -5.36
C LEU A 280 15.82 -4.50 -4.21
N LEU A 281 16.46 -3.34 -4.41
CA LEU A 281 17.19 -2.62 -3.36
C LEU A 281 16.25 -2.16 -2.23
N PHE A 282 15.04 -1.69 -2.56
CA PHE A 282 13.99 -1.43 -1.57
C PHE A 282 13.63 -2.70 -0.79
N GLY A 283 13.51 -3.85 -1.48
CA GLY A 283 13.23 -5.14 -0.86
C GLY A 283 14.30 -5.57 0.15
N ILE A 284 15.59 -5.49 -0.23
CA ILE A 284 16.70 -5.73 0.71
C ILE A 284 16.63 -4.76 1.88
N SER A 285 16.39 -3.48 1.60
CA SER A 285 16.28 -2.46 2.64
C SER A 285 15.12 -2.74 3.60
N ALA A 286 13.98 -3.23 3.10
CA ALA A 286 12.85 -3.63 3.93
C ALA A 286 13.22 -4.77 4.88
N ILE A 287 13.95 -5.78 4.40
CA ILE A 287 14.41 -6.89 5.26
C ILE A 287 15.38 -6.39 6.34
N LEU A 288 16.38 -5.60 5.95
CA LEU A 288 17.40 -5.07 6.87
C LEU A 288 16.82 -4.18 7.97
N ASN A 289 15.67 -3.53 7.73
CA ASN A 289 15.03 -2.66 8.71
C ASN A 289 14.04 -3.39 9.64
N VAL A 290 13.61 -4.59 9.28
CA VAL A 290 12.56 -5.33 10.02
C VAL A 290 13.17 -6.36 10.98
N LEU A 291 14.31 -6.96 10.62
CA LEU A 291 15.04 -7.88 11.47
C LEU A 291 16.02 -7.14 12.38
N SER A 292 16.30 -7.71 13.55
CA SER A 292 17.37 -7.19 14.41
C SER A 292 18.75 -7.46 13.79
N GLU A 293 19.73 -6.59 14.07
CA GLU A 293 21.09 -6.74 13.53
C GLU A 293 21.73 -8.08 13.95
N ARG A 294 21.43 -8.53 15.17
CA ARG A 294 21.85 -9.82 15.68
C ARG A 294 21.27 -10.99 14.88
N GLU A 295 19.96 -10.97 14.64
CA GLU A 295 19.29 -12.03 13.86
C GLU A 295 19.80 -12.08 12.42
N LEU A 296 20.01 -10.91 11.81
CA LEU A 296 20.61 -10.79 10.47
C LEU A 296 22.00 -11.44 10.43
N ALA A 297 22.86 -11.15 11.40
CA ALA A 297 24.21 -11.69 11.43
C ALA A 297 24.25 -13.20 11.75
N GLU A 298 23.42 -13.67 12.69
CA GLU A 298 23.41 -15.07 13.11
C GLU A 298 22.71 -16.00 12.11
N SER A 299 21.58 -15.58 11.52
CA SER A 299 20.70 -16.43 10.71
C SER A 299 20.73 -16.16 9.20
N PHE A 300 21.27 -15.01 8.77
CA PHE A 300 21.28 -14.55 7.38
C PHE A 300 22.66 -14.09 6.90
N GLY A 301 23.74 -14.57 7.53
CA GLY A 301 25.10 -14.15 7.20
C GLY A 301 25.50 -14.40 5.73
N LYS A 302 25.04 -15.50 5.12
CA LYS A 302 25.30 -15.80 3.70
C LYS A 302 24.60 -14.79 2.81
N GLU A 303 23.33 -14.54 3.06
CA GLU A 303 22.47 -13.63 2.31
C GLU A 303 22.98 -12.18 2.41
N LEU A 304 23.49 -11.76 3.58
CA LEU A 304 24.15 -10.46 3.76
C LEU A 304 25.39 -10.31 2.88
N VAL A 305 26.26 -11.32 2.84
CA VAL A 305 27.49 -11.28 2.03
C VAL A 305 27.16 -11.30 0.54
N GLU A 306 26.22 -12.14 0.11
CA GLU A 306 25.77 -12.18 -1.29
C GLU A 306 25.13 -10.85 -1.71
N SER A 307 24.29 -10.26 -0.85
CA SER A 307 23.72 -8.93 -1.07
C SER A 307 24.82 -7.86 -1.15
N GLN A 308 25.82 -7.90 -0.27
CA GLN A 308 26.94 -6.95 -0.32
C GLN A 308 27.69 -7.03 -1.64
N GLN A 309 28.03 -8.24 -2.10
CA GLN A 309 28.75 -8.46 -3.35
C GLN A 309 27.94 -7.96 -4.54
N TRP A 310 26.68 -8.38 -4.64
CA TRP A 310 25.81 -7.99 -5.75
C TRP A 310 25.54 -6.49 -5.77
N VAL A 311 25.18 -5.88 -4.63
CA VAL A 311 24.90 -4.44 -4.56
C VAL A 311 26.15 -3.60 -4.85
N THR A 312 27.35 -4.09 -4.54
CA THR A 312 28.61 -3.44 -4.93
C THR A 312 28.73 -3.36 -6.47
N THR A 313 28.42 -4.44 -7.19
CA THR A 313 28.43 -4.42 -8.66
C THR A 313 27.42 -3.44 -9.26
N ILE A 314 26.24 -3.30 -8.65
CA ILE A 314 25.23 -2.29 -9.05
C ILE A 314 25.72 -0.87 -8.75
N PHE A 315 26.38 -0.67 -7.62
CA PHE A 315 26.94 0.63 -7.26
C PHE A 315 28.05 1.04 -8.25
N GLU A 316 28.93 0.12 -8.62
CA GLU A 316 30.01 0.37 -9.57
C GLU A 316 29.52 0.64 -11.00
N SER A 317 28.40 0.05 -11.41
CA SER A 317 27.84 0.23 -12.76
C SER A 317 27.22 1.62 -12.98
N LYS A 318 27.01 2.43 -11.93
CA LYS A 318 26.56 3.84 -12.02
C LYS A 318 25.32 4.08 -12.90
N ILE A 319 24.34 3.19 -12.81
CA ILE A 319 23.13 3.20 -13.66
C ILE A 319 22.37 4.54 -13.59
N ASN A 320 21.89 4.94 -12.41
CA ASN A 320 21.23 6.24 -12.18
C ASN A 320 21.34 6.68 -10.71
N GLU A 321 21.10 7.96 -10.43
CA GLU A 321 21.29 8.55 -9.09
C GLU A 321 20.44 7.88 -8.00
N GLN A 322 19.19 7.50 -8.33
CA GLN A 322 18.28 6.86 -7.39
C GLN A 322 18.79 5.47 -6.97
N VAL A 323 19.12 4.60 -7.92
CA VAL A 323 19.66 3.26 -7.68
C VAL A 323 20.98 3.37 -6.92
N GLN A 324 21.84 4.34 -7.27
CA GLN A 324 23.10 4.57 -6.57
C GLN A 324 22.89 4.97 -5.10
N SER A 325 21.95 5.86 -4.82
CA SER A 325 21.62 6.29 -3.46
C SER A 325 21.10 5.12 -2.62
N MET A 326 20.23 4.28 -3.19
CA MET A 326 19.69 3.11 -2.51
C MET A 326 20.76 2.03 -2.30
N ALA A 327 21.61 1.78 -3.29
CA ALA A 327 22.71 0.84 -3.18
C ALA A 327 23.72 1.27 -2.10
N ALA A 328 24.07 2.56 -2.05
CA ALA A 328 24.91 3.11 -1.01
C ALA A 328 24.33 2.89 0.39
N TRP A 329 23.04 3.18 0.58
CA TRP A 329 22.35 2.96 1.86
C TRP A 329 22.43 1.49 2.28
N VAL A 330 22.12 0.56 1.37
CA VAL A 330 22.17 -0.89 1.65
C VAL A 330 23.59 -1.32 2.05
N LEU A 331 24.61 -0.89 1.31
CA LEU A 331 26.00 -1.24 1.59
C LEU A 331 26.48 -0.70 2.93
N VAL A 332 26.13 0.53 3.28
CA VAL A 332 26.45 1.13 4.59
C VAL A 332 25.77 0.34 5.70
N LYS A 333 24.46 0.05 5.56
CA LYS A 333 23.72 -0.68 6.58
C LYS A 333 24.27 -2.09 6.80
N ILE A 334 24.61 -2.82 5.72
CA ILE A 334 25.25 -4.14 5.85
C ILE A 334 26.60 -4.04 6.55
N LYS A 335 27.42 -3.04 6.24
CA LYS A 335 28.72 -2.83 6.92
C LYS A 335 28.55 -2.53 8.41
N GLU A 336 27.55 -1.75 8.78
CA GLU A 336 27.22 -1.47 10.19
C GLU A 336 26.85 -2.75 10.93
N ILE A 337 25.92 -3.54 10.39
CA ILE A 337 25.48 -4.82 10.98
C ILE A 337 26.66 -5.77 11.21
N ILE A 338 27.52 -5.94 10.20
CA ILE A 338 28.71 -6.81 10.30
C ILE A 338 29.66 -6.30 11.39
N LYS A 339 29.89 -4.98 11.45
CA LYS A 339 30.80 -4.38 12.42
C LYS A 339 30.27 -4.51 13.84
N GLU A 340 28.99 -4.20 14.07
CA GLU A 340 28.36 -4.32 15.39
C GLU A 340 28.42 -5.76 15.90
N TYR A 341 28.12 -6.73 15.02
CA TYR A 341 28.20 -8.14 15.38
C TYR A 341 29.63 -8.61 15.69
N GLN A 342 30.63 -8.18 14.91
CA GLN A 342 32.04 -8.46 15.21
C GLN A 342 32.46 -7.91 16.58
N VAL A 343 32.06 -6.69 16.92
CA VAL A 343 32.32 -6.08 18.23
C VAL A 343 31.67 -6.89 19.35
N LEU A 344 30.42 -7.34 19.15
CA LEU A 344 29.71 -8.16 20.13
C LEU A 344 30.38 -9.52 20.36
N LEU A 345 30.86 -10.18 19.29
CA LEU A 345 31.65 -11.40 19.39
C LEU A 345 32.97 -11.17 20.14
N MET A 346 33.70 -10.09 19.83
CA MET A 346 34.94 -9.74 20.52
C MET A 346 34.71 -9.43 22.00
N GLY A 347 33.62 -8.74 22.35
CA GLY A 347 33.24 -8.47 23.73
C GLY A 347 32.93 -9.74 24.53
N ASN A 348 32.25 -10.71 23.92
CA ASN A 348 31.97 -12.01 24.54
C ASN A 348 33.21 -12.91 24.71
N LEU A 349 34.28 -12.64 23.96
CA LEU A 349 35.56 -13.36 24.06
C LEU A 349 36.47 -12.81 25.17
N LEU A 350 36.16 -11.64 25.74
CA LEU A 350 36.89 -11.12 26.89
C LEU A 350 36.44 -11.86 28.16
N PRO A 351 37.37 -12.46 28.93
CA PRO A 351 37.01 -13.14 30.17
C PRO A 351 36.38 -12.14 31.14
N ILE A 352 35.27 -12.55 31.77
CA ILE A 352 34.65 -11.80 32.87
C ILE A 352 35.66 -11.82 34.03
N THR A 353 36.38 -10.72 34.21
CA THR A 353 37.37 -10.53 35.29
C THR A 353 36.71 -10.30 36.63
#